data_AF-A0A0F9KKS3-F1
#
_entry.id   AF-A0A0F9KKS3-F1
#
_cell.length_a   1.000
_cell.length_b   1.000
_cell.length_c   1.000
_cell.angle_alpha   90.00
_cell.angle_beta   90.00
_cell.angle_gamma   90.00
#
_symmetry.space_group_name_H-M   'P 1'
#
loop_
_entity.id
_entity.type
_entity.pdbx_description
1 polymer ?
#
loop_
_entity_poly.entity_id
_entity_poly.type
_entity_poly.pdbx_seq_one_letter_code
_entity_poly.pdbx_strand_id
1 'polypeptide(L)'
;MSINSMILVVGATREETIHIETCLKDWKYEIVPLNVEGTGIDSPIPKTPILMLVYVQQDPKNTIALYEQLCKDLEGATTQILLVVGRYKMSQFYELRRRVENIASIITPFNQEEIRTRIDEILGTT
;
A
#
# COMPACT_ATOMS: atom_id res chain seq x y z
N MET A 1 2.02 27.12 -0.01
CA MET A 1 2.83 25.93 -0.36
C MET A 1 1.85 24.80 -0.61
N SER A 2 1.72 24.29 -1.85
CA SER A 2 1.00 23.03 -2.05
C SER A 2 1.81 21.94 -1.35
N ILE A 3 1.23 21.35 -0.32
CA ILE A 3 1.75 20.12 0.26
C ILE A 3 1.57 19.09 -0.85
N ASN A 4 2.65 18.56 -1.42
CA ASN A 4 2.53 17.43 -2.32
C ASN A 4 1.88 16.31 -1.51
N SER A 5 0.78 15.77 -2.01
CA SER A 5 0.12 14.65 -1.34
C SER A 5 1.09 13.46 -1.31
N MET A 6 1.11 12.72 -0.20
CA MET A 6 2.08 11.65 0.03
C MET A 6 1.43 10.28 -0.11
N ILE A 7 2.08 9.40 -0.88
CA ILE A 7 1.76 7.98 -0.96
C ILE A 7 2.87 7.21 -0.22
N LEU A 8 2.46 6.45 0.78
CA LEU A 8 3.37 5.60 1.55
C LEU A 8 3.41 4.21 0.92
N VAL A 9 4.60 3.69 0.63
CA VAL A 9 4.78 2.33 0.11
C VAL A 9 5.32 1.46 1.24
N VAL A 10 4.57 0.46 1.67
CA VAL A 10 4.92 -0.35 2.85
C VAL A 10 5.20 -1.79 2.45
N GLY A 11 6.36 -2.31 2.88
CA GLY A 11 6.73 -3.71 2.71
C GLY A 11 7.08 -4.13 1.29
N ALA A 12 7.34 -3.17 0.39
CA ALA A 12 7.79 -3.48 -0.96
C ALA A 12 9.24 -3.98 -0.94
N THR A 13 9.55 -5.00 -1.75
CA THR A 13 10.95 -5.30 -2.07
C THR A 13 11.56 -4.16 -2.89
N ARG A 14 12.89 -4.22 -3.10
CA ARG A 14 13.58 -3.24 -3.97
C ARG A 14 13.00 -3.23 -5.39
N GLU A 15 12.73 -4.40 -5.96
CA GLU A 15 12.14 -4.51 -7.31
C GLU A 15 10.72 -3.97 -7.36
N GLU A 16 9.91 -4.28 -6.34
CA GLU A 16 8.54 -3.78 -6.20
C GLU A 16 8.51 -2.25 -6.03
N THR A 17 9.49 -1.69 -5.31
CA THR A 17 9.68 -0.24 -5.12
C THR A 17 10.00 0.45 -6.46
N ILE A 18 10.95 -0.09 -7.23
CA ILE A 18 11.29 0.44 -8.56
C ILE A 18 10.07 0.40 -9.49
N HIS A 19 9.31 -0.69 -9.44
CA HIS A 19 8.11 -0.84 -10.25
C HIS A 19 7.06 0.22 -9.92
N ILE A 20 6.74 0.43 -8.64
CA ILE A 20 5.74 1.42 -8.25
C ILE A 20 6.17 2.86 -8.52
N GLU A 21 7.43 3.19 -8.29
CA GLU A 21 8.00 4.49 -8.64
C GLU A 21 7.88 4.74 -10.15
N THR A 22 8.13 3.73 -10.98
CA THR A 22 7.97 3.82 -12.43
C THR A 22 6.52 4.05 -12.83
N CYS A 23 5.57 3.35 -12.20
CA CYS A 23 4.13 3.52 -12.46
C CYS A 23 3.60 4.89 -12.02
N LEU A 24 4.17 5.49 -10.97
CA LEU A 24 3.71 6.76 -10.39
C LEU A 24 4.58 7.97 -10.80
N LYS A 25 5.61 7.79 -11.63
CA LYS A 25 6.62 8.83 -11.95
C LYS A 25 6.05 10.15 -12.47
N ASP A 26 4.94 10.11 -13.21
CA ASP A 26 4.34 11.30 -13.83
C ASP A 26 3.38 12.02 -12.87
N TRP A 27 3.25 11.52 -11.64
CA TRP A 27 2.28 11.97 -10.65
C TRP A 27 2.97 12.87 -9.62
N LYS A 28 2.25 13.89 -9.12
CA LYS A 28 2.79 14.86 -8.15
C LYS A 28 2.79 14.33 -6.71
N TYR A 29 2.90 13.01 -6.54
CA TYR A 29 2.89 12.39 -5.23
C TYR A 29 4.32 12.16 -4.74
N GLU A 30 4.55 12.46 -3.47
CA GLU A 30 5.77 12.04 -2.80
C GLU A 30 5.64 10.56 -2.42
N ILE A 31 6.56 9.73 -2.90
CA ILE A 31 6.60 8.30 -2.61
C ILE A 31 7.61 8.06 -1.50
N VAL A 32 7.14 7.55 -0.37
CA VAL A 32 7.99 7.23 0.78
C VAL A 32 7.95 5.72 1.01
N PRO A 33 9.03 4.98 0.71
CA PRO A 33 9.10 3.56 1.05
C PRO A 33 9.35 3.36 2.55
N LEU A 34 8.58 2.47 3.17
CA LEU A 34 8.76 1.97 4.52
C LEU A 34 8.98 0.46 4.49
N ASN A 35 9.96 0.01 5.28
CA ASN A 35 10.27 -1.41 5.51
C ASN A 35 10.59 -2.18 4.23
N VAL A 36 11.49 -1.62 3.41
CA VAL A 36 12.07 -2.36 2.30
C VAL A 36 12.76 -3.60 2.89
N GLU A 37 12.24 -4.79 2.59
CA GLU A 37 12.74 -6.11 3.06
C GLU A 37 12.55 -6.43 4.56
N GLY A 38 11.70 -5.68 5.29
CA GLY A 38 11.46 -5.87 6.74
C GLY A 38 10.13 -6.58 7.08
N THR A 39 10.05 -7.17 8.28
CA THR A 39 8.84 -7.86 8.79
C THR A 39 7.92 -6.97 9.64
N GLY A 40 8.28 -5.72 9.89
CA GLY A 40 7.55 -4.77 10.74
C GLY A 40 7.86 -3.31 10.39
N ILE A 41 7.05 -2.38 10.90
CA ILE A 41 7.28 -0.93 10.74
C ILE A 41 8.17 -0.42 11.87
N ASP A 42 9.45 -0.24 11.56
CA ASP A 42 10.47 0.22 12.52
C ASP A 42 10.64 1.75 12.53
N SER A 43 10.03 2.43 11.56
CA SER A 43 10.09 3.89 11.41
C SER A 43 8.74 4.55 11.70
N PRO A 44 8.72 5.75 12.29
CA PRO A 44 7.47 6.45 12.55
C PRO A 44 6.73 6.71 11.23
N ILE A 45 5.46 6.32 11.17
CA ILE A 45 4.60 6.58 10.02
C ILE A 45 4.46 8.10 9.86
N PRO A 46 4.74 8.67 8.67
CA PRO A 46 4.52 10.08 8.41
C PRO A 46 3.08 10.49 8.74
N LYS A 47 2.86 11.69 9.28
CA LYS A 47 1.61 12.00 9.99
C LYS A 47 0.33 12.04 9.14
N THR A 48 0.37 12.04 7.80
CA THR A 48 -0.85 12.10 6.97
C THR A 48 -0.61 11.66 5.50
N PRO A 49 -0.30 10.39 5.20
CA PRO A 49 -0.36 9.93 3.81
C PRO A 49 -1.82 9.92 3.34
N ILE A 50 -2.05 10.30 2.09
CA ILE A 50 -3.39 10.23 1.48
C ILE A 50 -3.77 8.77 1.16
N LEU A 51 -2.76 7.93 0.93
CA LEU A 51 -2.90 6.52 0.59
C LEU A 51 -1.67 5.76 1.07
N MET A 52 -1.89 4.54 1.54
CA MET A 52 -0.83 3.56 1.77
C MET A 52 -0.96 2.41 0.78
N LEU A 53 0.12 2.14 0.05
CA LEU A 53 0.30 0.98 -0.80
C LEU A 53 1.02 -0.11 0.01
N VAL A 54 0.28 -1.13 0.44
CA VAL A 54 0.81 -2.17 1.34
C VAL A 54 1.05 -3.44 0.55
N TYR A 55 2.31 -3.82 0.38
CA TYR A 55 2.69 -5.02 -0.34
C TYR A 55 2.49 -6.27 0.51
N VAL A 56 1.80 -7.25 -0.07
CA VAL A 56 1.62 -8.56 0.55
C VAL A 56 2.99 -9.24 0.68
N GLN A 57 3.30 -9.69 1.88
CA GLN A 57 4.52 -10.41 2.23
C GLN A 57 4.42 -11.89 1.85
N GLN A 58 5.57 -12.54 1.72
CA GLN A 58 5.61 -13.98 1.43
C GLN A 58 5.00 -14.81 2.58
N ASP A 59 5.28 -14.42 3.83
CA ASP A 59 4.61 -14.97 5.01
C ASP A 59 3.28 -14.22 5.26
N PRO A 60 2.11 -14.91 5.22
CA PRO A 60 0.82 -14.31 5.52
C PRO A 60 0.76 -13.68 6.92
N LYS A 61 1.46 -14.23 7.92
CA LYS A 61 1.46 -13.68 9.28
C LYS A 61 2.04 -12.27 9.31
N ASN A 62 3.05 -12.01 8.50
CA ASN A 62 3.69 -10.69 8.39
C ASN A 62 2.76 -9.68 7.71
N THR A 63 2.02 -10.09 6.68
CA THR A 63 1.05 -9.21 6.00
C THR A 63 -0.08 -8.81 6.94
N ILE A 64 -0.64 -9.77 7.68
CA ILE A 64 -1.72 -9.52 8.65
C ILE A 64 -1.21 -8.62 9.78
N ALA A 65 -0.05 -8.93 10.35
CA ALA A 65 0.53 -8.12 11.42
C ALA A 65 0.81 -6.68 10.98
N LEU A 66 1.36 -6.48 9.77
CA LEU A 66 1.56 -5.15 9.20
C LEU A 66 0.23 -4.41 9.01
N TYR A 67 -0.79 -5.07 8.47
CA TYR A 67 -2.11 -4.47 8.27
C TYR A 67 -2.75 -4.07 9.60
N GLU A 68 -2.74 -4.95 10.60
CA GLU A 68 -3.28 -4.68 11.93
C GLU A 68 -2.52 -3.57 12.65
N GLN A 69 -1.18 -3.52 12.51
CA GLN A 69 -0.37 -2.43 13.05
C GLN A 69 -0.75 -1.10 12.41
N LEU A 70 -0.83 -1.05 11.07
CA LEU A 70 -1.25 0.15 10.33
C LEU A 70 -2.64 0.61 10.75
N CYS A 71 -3.61 -0.29 10.89
CA CYS A 71 -4.96 0.07 11.32
C CYS A 71 -5.00 0.65 12.74
N LYS A 72 -4.16 0.17 13.66
CA LYS A 72 -4.04 0.72 15.02
C LYS A 72 -3.37 2.10 15.02
N ASP A 73 -2.28 2.25 14.27
CA ASP A 73 -1.55 3.51 14.18
C ASP A 73 -2.36 4.60 13.45
N LEU A 74 -3.32 4.17 12.61
CA LEU A 74 -4.26 5.02 11.89
C LEU A 74 -5.63 5.17 12.57
N GLU A 75 -5.80 4.72 13.82
CA GLU A 75 -7.09 4.85 14.50
C GLU A 75 -7.51 6.34 14.59
N GLY A 76 -8.55 6.72 13.83
CA GLY A 76 -9.01 8.11 13.66
C GLY A 76 -8.44 8.88 12.46
N ALA A 77 -7.57 8.28 11.65
CA ALA A 77 -7.02 8.87 10.43
C ALA A 77 -7.89 8.55 9.19
N THR A 78 -7.93 9.46 8.21
CA THR A 78 -8.67 9.30 6.94
C THR A 78 -7.87 8.56 5.86
N THR A 79 -6.68 8.06 6.20
CA THR A 79 -5.78 7.41 5.25
C THR A 79 -6.38 6.12 4.72
N GLN A 80 -6.47 6.02 3.40
CA GLN A 80 -6.92 4.80 2.73
C GLN A 80 -5.77 3.80 2.58
N ILE A 81 -6.08 2.50 2.58
CA ILE A 81 -5.11 1.42 2.37
C ILE A 81 -5.47 0.67 1.09
N LEU A 82 -4.50 0.54 0.18
CA LEU A 82 -4.57 -0.30 -1.00
C LEU A 82 -3.54 -1.43 -0.88
N LEU A 83 -4.02 -2.67 -0.83
CA LEU A 83 -3.15 -3.85 -0.86
C LEU A 83 -2.60 -4.09 -2.26
N VAL A 84 -1.29 -4.27 -2.34
CA VAL A 84 -0.60 -4.70 -3.57
C VAL A 84 -0.28 -6.19 -3.46
N VAL A 85 -0.94 -7.00 -4.27
CA VAL A 85 -0.92 -8.46 -4.19
C VAL A 85 -0.13 -9.06 -5.34
N GLY A 86 0.95 -9.78 -5.02
CA GLY A 86 1.63 -10.61 -6.01
C GLY A 86 0.74 -11.74 -6.52
N ARG A 87 0.76 -12.04 -7.83
CA ARG A 87 0.05 -13.22 -8.39
C ARG A 87 0.33 -14.53 -7.64
N TYR A 88 1.56 -14.69 -7.15
CA TYR A 88 1.99 -15.86 -6.36
C TYR A 88 1.66 -15.75 -4.87
N LYS A 89 1.08 -14.62 -4.43
CA LYS A 89 0.73 -14.31 -3.04
C LYS A 89 -0.80 -14.20 -2.82
N MET A 90 -1.59 -14.81 -3.70
CA MET A 90 -3.06 -14.71 -3.67
C MET A 90 -3.69 -15.44 -2.48
N SER A 91 -3.10 -16.55 -2.03
CA SER A 91 -3.58 -17.26 -0.83
C SER A 91 -3.50 -16.39 0.42
N GLN A 92 -2.46 -15.57 0.54
CA GLN A 92 -2.28 -14.61 1.63
C GLN A 92 -3.35 -13.51 1.60
N PHE A 93 -3.68 -13.01 0.40
CA PHE A 93 -4.76 -12.05 0.22
C PHE A 93 -6.12 -12.62 0.65
N TYR A 94 -6.42 -13.87 0.29
CA TYR A 94 -7.68 -14.51 0.69
C TYR A 94 -7.78 -14.71 2.21
N GLU A 95 -6.68 -15.08 2.88
CA GLU A 95 -6.65 -15.19 4.34
C GLU A 95 -6.91 -13.85 5.04
N LEU A 96 -6.34 -12.75 4.52
CA LEU A 96 -6.58 -11.42 5.06
C LEU A 96 -8.03 -10.95 4.81
N ARG A 97 -8.58 -11.20 3.61
CA ARG A 97 -9.96 -10.86 3.26
C ARG A 97 -11.01 -11.62 4.10
N ARG A 98 -10.67 -12.78 4.67
CA ARG A 98 -11.53 -13.48 5.63
C ARG A 98 -11.67 -12.76 6.97
N ARG A 99 -10.70 -11.91 7.31
CA ARG A 99 -10.64 -11.19 8.61
C ARG A 99 -11.05 -9.73 8.50
N VAL A 100 -10.92 -9.15 7.32
CA VAL A 100 -11.22 -7.74 7.06
C VAL A 100 -12.13 -7.65 5.84
N GLU A 101 -13.33 -7.12 6.05
CA GLU A 101 -14.30 -6.90 4.98
C GLU A 101 -13.86 -5.74 4.07
N ASN A 102 -14.15 -5.87 2.77
CA ASN A 102 -13.98 -4.80 1.78
C ASN A 102 -12.57 -4.19 1.64
N ILE A 103 -11.53 -5.01 1.75
CA ILE A 103 -10.17 -4.51 1.50
C ILE A 103 -9.98 -4.17 0.03
N ALA A 104 -9.56 -2.93 -0.25
CA ALA A 104 -9.13 -2.52 -1.57
C ALA A 104 -7.79 -3.18 -1.94
N SER A 105 -7.74 -3.84 -3.10
CA SER A 105 -6.54 -4.49 -3.61
C SER A 105 -6.27 -4.19 -5.09
N ILE A 106 -5.02 -4.36 -5.51
CA ILE A 106 -4.55 -4.44 -6.89
C ILE A 106 -3.56 -5.62 -7.03
N ILE A 107 -3.55 -6.30 -8.18
CA ILE A 107 -2.73 -7.49 -8.42
C ILE A 107 -1.55 -7.12 -9.33
N THR A 108 -0.32 -7.54 -8.98
CA THR A 108 0.87 -7.33 -9.83
C THR A 108 1.06 -8.44 -10.87
N PRO A 109 1.73 -8.18 -12.01
CA PRO A 109 2.12 -6.84 -12.49
C PRO A 109 0.89 -6.03 -12.90
N PHE A 110 0.96 -4.72 -12.69
CA PHE A 110 0.00 -3.73 -13.16
C PHE A 110 0.73 -2.60 -13.88
N ASN A 111 0.05 -1.92 -14.77
CA ASN A 111 0.56 -0.74 -15.47
C ASN A 111 0.12 0.56 -14.78
N GLN A 112 0.57 1.69 -15.32
CA GLN A 112 0.27 3.04 -14.81
C GLN A 112 -1.22 3.40 -14.84
N GLU A 113 -1.98 2.94 -15.84
CA GLU A 113 -3.42 3.21 -15.96
C GLU A 113 -4.24 2.40 -14.95
N GLU A 114 -3.86 1.13 -14.73
CA GLU A 114 -4.52 0.24 -13.78
C GLU A 114 -4.40 0.75 -12.34
N ILE A 115 -3.19 1.13 -11.93
CA ILE A 115 -3.01 1.69 -10.58
C ILE A 115 -3.64 3.07 -10.44
N ARG A 116 -3.61 3.89 -11.50
CA ARG A 116 -4.30 5.18 -11.52
C ARG A 116 -5.78 5.01 -11.21
N THR A 117 -6.45 4.18 -11.99
CA THR A 117 -7.89 3.95 -11.87
C THR A 117 -8.22 3.49 -10.46
N ARG A 118 -7.39 2.59 -9.91
CA ARG A 118 -7.61 2.08 -8.56
C ARG A 118 -7.42 3.13 -7.46
N ILE A 119 -6.43 4.00 -7.60
CA ILE A 119 -6.21 5.11 -6.65
C ILE A 119 -7.38 6.10 -6.73
N ASP A 120 -7.82 6.46 -7.93
CA ASP A 120 -8.92 7.42 -8.13
C ASP A 120 -10.24 6.88 -7.54
N GLU A 121 -10.53 5.58 -7.71
CA GLU A 121 -11.69 4.89 -7.09
C GLU A 121 -11.66 4.96 -5.56
N ILE A 122 -10.48 4.81 -4.95
CA ILE A 122 -10.32 4.77 -3.49
C ILE A 122 -10.40 6.17 -2.89
N LEU A 123 -9.81 7.15 -3.55
CA LEU A 123 -9.80 8.54 -3.09
C LEU A 123 -11.09 9.30 -3.44
N GLY A 124 -11.96 8.73 -4.27
CA GLY A 124 -13.25 9.32 -4.64
C GLY A 124 -13.13 10.55 -5.53
N THR A 125 -12.11 10.60 -6.41
CA THR A 125 -11.81 11.76 -7.27
C THR A 125 -12.44 11.70 -8.66
N THR A 126 -13.49 10.88 -8.85
CA THR A 126 -14.27 10.77 -10.10
C THR A 126 -15.33 11.85 -10.24
#